data_AF-A0A482UXA0-F1
#
_entry.id   AF-A0A482UXA0-F1
#
_cell.length_a   1.000
_cell.length_b   1.000
_cell.length_c   1.000
_cell.angle_alpha   90.00
_cell.angle_beta   90.00
_cell.angle_gamma   90.00
#
_symmetry.space_group_name_H-M   'P 1'
#
loop_
_entity.id
_entity.type
_entity.pdbx_description
1 polymer ?
#
loop_
_entity_poly.entity_id
_entity_poly.type
_entity_poly.pdbx_seq_one_letter_code
_entity_poly.pdbx_strand_id
1 'polypeptide(L)'
;MAVFTETLVEWKLESCYHLMEEKRFAAAFFAFQFISQFLVLIAGALCWREPAAGGSGIPEIKAFLNGVNISGVVRMPVLVAKVVGMCFSVAAGLPLGKEGPMIHAGSIIGAAVSQGNTISFGFDTSWNIFQDLRNDYTKRDYVTYGAAAGVAAAFRAPIGGILFTLEEGASFWSVQTTFRSFMCAVVTQLTVGIIFPEQATSSAGR
;
A
#
# COMPACT_ATOMS: atom_id res chain seq x y z
N MET A 1 -0.21 -5.13 -6.89
CA MET A 1 1.00 -4.30 -6.73
C MET A 1 2.24 -5.08 -7.14
N ALA A 2 2.61 -6.17 -6.45
CA ALA A 2 3.82 -6.95 -6.75
C ALA A 2 3.94 -7.36 -8.22
N VAL A 3 2.94 -8.07 -8.77
CA VAL A 3 2.95 -8.52 -10.17
C VAL A 3 3.19 -7.39 -11.16
N PHE A 4 2.48 -6.26 -11.02
CA PHE A 4 2.63 -5.13 -11.94
C PHE A 4 4.04 -4.51 -11.86
N THR A 5 4.59 -4.37 -10.66
CA THR A 5 5.96 -3.88 -10.48
C THR A 5 6.97 -4.85 -11.09
N GLU A 6 6.81 -6.16 -10.87
CA GLU A 6 7.68 -7.20 -11.44
C GLU A 6 7.65 -7.16 -12.98
N THR A 7 6.45 -7.14 -13.58
CA THR A 7 6.31 -7.04 -15.04
C THR A 7 6.95 -5.77 -15.61
N LEU A 8 6.81 -4.62 -14.94
CA LEU A 8 7.46 -3.38 -15.39
C LEU A 8 8.99 -3.45 -15.29
N VAL A 9 9.51 -4.06 -14.21
CA VAL A 9 10.95 -4.25 -14.02
C VAL A 9 11.51 -5.20 -15.07
N GLU A 10 10.85 -6.33 -15.29
CA GLU A 10 11.22 -7.33 -16.31
C GLU A 10 11.26 -6.69 -17.70
N TRP A 11 10.20 -6.00 -18.09
CA TRP A 11 10.13 -5.31 -19.38
C TRP A 11 11.27 -4.30 -19.57
N LYS A 12 11.57 -3.50 -18.54
CA LYS A 12 12.68 -2.53 -18.57
C LYS A 12 14.03 -3.24 -18.74
N LEU A 13 14.26 -4.29 -17.96
CA LEU A 13 15.53 -5.02 -17.97
C LEU A 13 15.71 -5.77 -19.29
N GLU A 14 14.69 -6.47 -19.79
CA GLU A 14 14.71 -7.18 -21.07
C GLU A 14 15.03 -6.23 -22.23
N SER A 15 14.41 -5.05 -22.26
CA SER A 15 14.71 -4.01 -23.25
C SER A 15 16.18 -3.57 -23.20
N CYS A 16 16.76 -3.49 -22.00
CA CYS A 16 18.18 -3.14 -21.84
C CYS A 16 19.10 -4.31 -22.23
N TYR A 17 18.74 -5.54 -21.87
CA TYR A 17 19.50 -6.74 -22.21
C TYR A 17 19.58 -6.96 -23.72
N HIS A 18 18.47 -6.79 -24.44
CA HIS A 18 18.47 -6.89 -25.91
C HIS A 18 19.46 -5.92 -26.57
N LEU A 19 19.56 -4.68 -26.07
CA LEU A 19 20.55 -3.70 -26.55
C LEU A 19 22.00 -4.06 -26.19
N MET A 20 22.21 -4.75 -25.06
CA MET A 20 23.52 -5.26 -24.67
C MET A 20 23.96 -6.44 -25.54
N GLU A 21 23.04 -7.33 -25.93
CA GLU A 21 23.30 -8.44 -26.86
C GLU A 21 23.73 -7.95 -28.25
N GLU A 22 23.14 -6.85 -28.73
CA GLU A 22 23.56 -6.16 -29.96
C GLU A 22 24.94 -5.45 -29.83
N LYS A 23 25.63 -5.58 -28.69
CA LYS A 23 26.89 -4.88 -28.36
C LYS A 23 26.77 -3.35 -28.34
N ARG A 24 25.56 -2.81 -28.19
CA ARG A 24 25.29 -1.36 -28.17
C ARG A 24 25.24 -0.84 -26.73
N PHE A 25 26.35 -0.95 -26.01
CA PHE A 25 26.43 -0.62 -24.58
C PHE A 25 26.02 0.82 -24.24
N ALA A 26 26.43 1.81 -25.04
CA ALA A 26 26.05 3.20 -24.82
C ALA A 26 24.53 3.42 -24.96
N ALA A 27 23.90 2.77 -25.95
CA ALA A 27 22.46 2.85 -26.15
C ALA A 27 21.70 2.18 -25.01
N ALA A 28 22.18 1.03 -24.51
CA ALA A 28 21.61 0.36 -23.35
C ALA A 28 21.66 1.24 -22.09
N PHE A 29 22.80 1.90 -21.83
CA PHE A 29 22.95 2.82 -20.70
C PHE A 29 21.96 3.99 -20.76
N PHE A 30 21.88 4.68 -21.90
CA PHE A 30 20.94 5.79 -22.07
C PHE A 30 19.49 5.33 -22.02
N ALA A 31 19.15 4.19 -22.63
CA ALA A 31 17.81 3.62 -22.56
C ALA A 31 17.39 3.34 -21.11
N PHE A 32 18.26 2.69 -20.33
CA PHE A 32 18.02 2.44 -18.91
C PHE A 32 17.79 3.76 -18.15
N GLN A 33 18.67 4.74 -18.35
CA GLN A 33 18.57 6.04 -17.68
C GLN A 33 17.27 6.76 -18.04
N PHE A 34 16.91 6.84 -19.32
CA PHE A 34 15.69 7.52 -19.77
C PHE A 34 14.44 6.83 -19.27
N ILE A 35 14.37 5.50 -19.33
CA ILE A 35 13.22 4.74 -18.80
C ILE A 35 13.09 4.97 -17.29
N SER A 36 14.18 4.86 -16.53
CA SER A 36 14.14 5.11 -15.08
C SER A 36 13.72 6.54 -14.74
N GLN A 37 14.25 7.57 -15.42
CA GLN A 37 13.85 8.96 -15.21
C GLN A 37 12.37 9.21 -15.54
N PHE A 38 11.87 8.60 -16.61
CA PHE A 38 10.47 8.71 -17.00
C PHE A 38 9.53 8.10 -15.94
N LEU A 39 9.86 6.91 -15.41
CA LEU A 39 9.09 6.27 -14.35
C LEU A 39 9.08 7.11 -13.06
N VAL A 40 10.22 7.67 -12.66
CA VAL A 40 10.30 8.59 -11.50
C VAL A 40 9.48 9.85 -11.74
N LEU A 41 9.50 10.41 -12.95
CA LEU A 41 8.72 11.60 -13.28
C LEU A 41 7.22 11.37 -13.08
N ILE A 42 6.71 10.20 -13.50
CA ILE A 42 5.30 9.82 -13.29
C ILE A 42 4.99 9.72 -11.79
N ALA A 43 5.84 9.03 -11.02
CA ALA A 43 5.67 8.91 -9.57
C ALA A 43 5.70 10.27 -8.86
N GLY A 44 6.62 11.15 -9.27
CA GLY A 44 6.73 12.52 -8.78
C GLY A 44 5.52 13.38 -9.11
N ALA A 45 4.98 13.27 -10.33
CA ALA A 45 3.77 13.99 -10.73
C ALA A 45 2.53 13.56 -9.92
N LEU A 46 2.42 12.29 -9.56
CA LEU A 46 1.35 11.79 -8.68
C LEU A 46 1.49 12.32 -7.25
N CYS A 47 2.72 12.35 -6.71
CA CYS A 47 2.98 12.94 -5.39
C CYS A 47 2.77 14.47 -5.40
N TRP A 48 3.03 15.15 -6.52
CA TRP A 48 2.74 16.57 -6.66
C TRP A 48 1.24 16.86 -6.59
N ARG A 49 0.41 16.00 -7.20
CA ARG A 49 -1.05 16.13 -7.15
C ARG A 49 -1.64 15.78 -5.78
N GLU A 50 -1.15 14.72 -5.16
CA GLU A 50 -1.59 14.25 -3.85
C GLU A 50 -0.37 14.16 -2.91
N PRO A 51 0.01 15.25 -2.21
CA PRO A 51 1.23 15.27 -1.38
C PRO A 51 1.19 14.27 -0.22
N ALA A 52 0.00 13.94 0.28
CA ALA A 52 -0.20 12.91 1.31
C ALA A 52 0.14 11.48 0.82
N ALA A 53 0.30 11.27 -0.50
CA ALA A 53 0.75 9.99 -1.05
C ALA A 53 2.26 9.78 -0.92
N GLY A 54 3.03 10.83 -0.59
CA GLY A 54 4.47 10.78 -0.41
C GLY A 54 4.92 9.79 0.67
N GLY A 55 6.16 9.32 0.56
CA GLY A 55 6.81 8.49 1.55
C GLY A 55 6.10 7.17 1.86
N SER A 56 6.39 6.62 3.04
CA SER A 56 5.81 5.36 3.51
C SER A 56 4.33 5.50 3.85
N GLY A 57 3.93 6.53 4.61
CA GLY A 57 2.59 6.65 5.16
C GLY A 57 2.44 6.17 6.60
N ILE A 58 3.45 5.47 7.14
CA ILE A 58 3.43 4.97 8.53
C ILE A 58 3.33 6.11 9.55
N PRO A 59 4.15 7.20 9.47
CA PRO A 59 4.03 8.31 10.41
C PRO A 59 2.64 8.96 10.39
N GLU A 60 2.02 9.09 9.23
CA GLU A 60 0.70 9.68 9.03
C GLU A 60 -0.39 8.82 9.65
N ILE A 61 -0.32 7.49 9.47
CA ILE A 61 -1.25 6.55 10.11
C ILE A 61 -1.04 6.51 11.62
N LYS A 62 0.21 6.52 12.10
CA LYS A 62 0.52 6.61 13.53
C LYS A 62 -0.08 7.88 14.14
N ALA A 63 0.11 9.02 13.50
CA ALA A 63 -0.46 10.28 13.97
C ALA A 63 -2.00 10.24 13.97
N PHE A 64 -2.62 9.71 12.90
CA PHE A 64 -4.07 9.54 12.81
C PHE A 64 -4.63 8.66 13.94
N LEU A 65 -3.99 7.52 14.22
CA LEU A 65 -4.42 6.60 15.27
C LEU A 65 -4.18 7.15 16.69
N ASN A 66 -3.21 8.06 16.86
CA ASN A 66 -3.01 8.84 18.08
C ASN A 66 -3.99 10.03 18.22
N GLY A 67 -4.93 10.19 17.29
CA GLY A 67 -5.97 11.23 17.36
C GLY A 67 -5.60 12.56 16.70
N VAL A 68 -4.45 12.64 16.01
CA VAL A 68 -4.08 13.82 15.23
C VAL A 68 -4.83 13.80 13.90
N ASN A 69 -5.71 14.78 13.69
CA ASN A 69 -6.45 14.91 12.45
C ASN A 69 -5.55 15.49 11.33
N ILE A 70 -4.89 14.62 10.58
CA ILE A 70 -4.15 15.02 9.38
C ILE A 70 -5.11 15.02 8.18
N SER A 71 -5.35 16.21 7.63
CA SER A 71 -6.27 16.39 6.52
C SER A 71 -5.87 15.56 5.30
N GLY A 72 -6.75 14.66 4.89
CA GLY A 72 -6.65 13.97 3.60
C GLY A 72 -5.81 12.70 3.57
N VAL A 73 -5.22 12.26 4.68
CA VAL A 73 -4.40 11.02 4.74
C VAL A 73 -5.19 9.79 4.30
N VAL A 74 -6.43 9.65 4.79
CA VAL A 74 -7.26 8.46 4.51
C VAL A 74 -8.20 8.62 3.29
N ARG A 75 -7.80 9.40 2.28
CA ARG A 75 -8.63 9.64 1.08
C ARG A 75 -8.33 8.64 -0.05
N MET A 76 -9.36 8.27 -0.81
CA MET A 76 -9.20 7.34 -1.95
C MET A 76 -8.26 7.83 -3.07
N PRO A 77 -8.24 9.12 -3.46
CA PRO A 77 -7.24 9.62 -4.40
C PRO A 77 -5.79 9.41 -3.93
N VAL A 78 -5.53 9.53 -2.62
CA VAL A 78 -4.22 9.26 -2.01
C VAL A 78 -3.86 7.78 -2.14
N LEU A 79 -4.81 6.87 -1.98
CA LEU A 79 -4.59 5.43 -2.21
C LEU A 79 -4.12 5.15 -3.64
N VAL A 80 -4.81 5.72 -4.63
CA VAL A 80 -4.47 5.52 -6.05
C VAL A 80 -3.10 6.11 -6.36
N ALA A 81 -2.85 7.36 -5.95
CA ALA A 81 -1.56 8.02 -6.15
C ALA A 81 -0.41 7.24 -5.47
N LYS A 82 -0.63 6.73 -4.25
CA LYS A 82 0.37 5.98 -3.48
C LYS A 82 0.67 4.62 -4.10
N VAL A 83 -0.34 3.83 -4.48
CA VAL A 83 -0.13 2.51 -5.09
C VAL A 83 0.58 2.65 -6.44
N VAL A 84 0.10 3.54 -7.31
CA VAL A 84 0.67 3.74 -8.65
C VAL A 84 2.06 4.38 -8.58
N GLY A 85 2.22 5.43 -7.78
CA GLY A 85 3.51 6.10 -7.59
C GLY A 85 4.56 5.16 -7.01
N MET A 86 4.18 4.25 -6.12
CA MET A 86 5.09 3.26 -5.57
C MET A 86 5.50 2.19 -6.60
N CYS A 87 4.56 1.68 -7.40
CA CYS A 87 4.91 0.75 -8.50
C CYS A 87 5.96 1.36 -9.43
N PHE A 88 5.78 2.62 -9.85
CA PHE A 88 6.73 3.30 -10.73
C PHE A 88 8.06 3.62 -10.05
N SER A 89 8.04 3.98 -8.76
CA SER A 89 9.27 4.27 -8.00
C SER A 89 10.16 3.03 -7.85
N VAL A 90 9.56 1.86 -7.56
CA VAL A 90 10.31 0.59 -7.50
C VAL A 90 10.74 0.15 -8.89
N ALA A 91 9.88 0.27 -9.90
CA ALA A 91 10.22 -0.07 -11.28
C ALA A 91 11.37 0.80 -11.83
N ALA A 92 11.47 2.05 -11.39
CA ALA A 92 12.58 2.93 -11.71
C ALA A 92 13.93 2.47 -11.12
N GLY A 93 13.92 1.61 -10.10
CA GLY A 93 15.11 1.13 -9.41
C GLY A 93 15.56 2.02 -8.24
N LEU A 94 14.67 2.84 -7.68
CA LEU A 94 14.97 3.57 -6.45
C LEU A 94 15.10 2.59 -5.27
N PRO A 95 15.96 2.87 -4.27
CA PRO A 95 16.16 2.01 -3.10
C PRO A 95 14.98 2.15 -2.11
N LEU A 96 13.79 1.76 -2.56
CA LEU A 96 12.51 1.90 -1.85
C LEU A 96 11.82 0.54 -1.73
N GLY A 97 11.09 0.34 -0.62
CA GLY A 97 10.38 -0.90 -0.32
C GLY A 97 8.86 -0.73 -0.29
N LYS A 98 8.13 -1.67 -0.91
CA LYS A 98 6.65 -1.67 -1.03
C LYS A 98 5.89 -1.89 0.28
N GLU A 99 6.59 -2.33 1.31
CA GLU A 99 5.98 -2.76 2.57
C GLU A 99 5.31 -1.61 3.33
N GLY A 100 5.98 -0.46 3.45
CA GLY A 100 5.42 0.71 4.13
C GLY A 100 4.13 1.25 3.48
N PRO A 101 4.16 1.54 2.16
CA PRO A 101 2.96 1.97 1.42
C PRO A 101 1.78 1.00 1.49
N MET A 102 2.02 -0.32 1.66
CA MET A 102 0.94 -1.29 1.84
C MET A 102 0.19 -1.12 3.16
N ILE A 103 0.87 -0.70 4.23
CA ILE A 103 0.24 -0.42 5.52
C ILE A 103 -0.72 0.76 5.38
N HIS A 104 -0.25 1.86 4.79
CA HIS A 104 -1.08 3.04 4.54
C HIS A 104 -2.24 2.72 3.58
N ALA A 105 -1.99 1.93 2.53
CA ALA A 105 -3.05 1.49 1.62
C ALA A 105 -4.15 0.71 2.35
N GLY A 106 -3.77 -0.24 3.21
CA GLY A 106 -4.70 -0.99 4.05
C GLY A 106 -5.50 -0.08 4.99
N SER A 107 -4.85 0.90 5.62
CA SER A 107 -5.50 1.91 6.45
C SER A 107 -6.54 2.76 5.70
N ILE A 108 -6.23 3.21 4.49
CA ILE A 108 -7.18 3.98 3.65
C ILE A 108 -8.40 3.12 3.29
N ILE A 109 -8.18 1.86 2.92
CA ILE A 109 -9.27 0.92 2.62
C ILE A 109 -10.13 0.69 3.86
N GLY A 110 -9.52 0.48 5.03
CA GLY A 110 -10.23 0.36 6.31
C GLY A 110 -11.12 1.58 6.61
N ALA A 111 -10.56 2.80 6.47
CA ALA A 111 -11.32 4.03 6.63
C ALA A 111 -12.50 4.11 5.66
N ALA A 112 -12.30 3.76 4.38
CA ALA A 112 -13.34 3.80 3.37
C ALA A 112 -14.47 2.80 3.66
N VAL A 113 -14.14 1.58 4.09
CA VAL A 113 -15.11 0.55 4.47
C VAL A 113 -15.94 0.99 5.68
N SER A 114 -15.31 1.61 6.69
CA SER A 114 -16.05 2.13 7.86
C SER A 114 -17.06 3.22 7.49
N GLN A 115 -16.67 4.15 6.62
CA GLN A 115 -17.54 5.29 6.32
C GLN A 115 -18.67 4.94 5.35
N GLY A 116 -18.47 3.90 4.52
CA GLY A 116 -19.43 3.49 3.48
C GLY A 116 -19.87 4.64 2.57
N ASN A 117 -19.04 5.68 2.50
CA ASN A 117 -19.14 6.82 1.62
C ASN A 117 -17.74 7.06 1.09
N THR A 118 -17.58 6.86 -0.21
CA THR A 118 -16.41 7.36 -0.92
C THR A 118 -16.80 8.64 -1.63
N ILE A 119 -16.51 9.80 -1.02
CA ILE A 119 -16.49 11.08 -1.74
C ILE A 119 -15.20 11.10 -2.57
N SER A 120 -15.15 10.28 -3.62
CA SER A 120 -14.06 10.23 -4.57
C SER A 120 -14.62 10.64 -5.92
N PHE A 121 -14.03 11.66 -6.56
CA PHE A 121 -14.44 12.15 -7.87
C PHE A 121 -15.88 12.70 -7.98
N GLY A 122 -16.51 13.12 -6.88
CA GLY A 122 -17.83 13.79 -6.91
C GLY A 122 -19.03 12.86 -7.04
N PHE A 123 -18.83 11.54 -6.96
CA PHE A 123 -19.92 10.58 -6.85
C PHE A 123 -20.15 10.24 -5.37
N ASP A 124 -21.32 10.59 -4.83
CA ASP A 124 -21.72 10.21 -3.48
C ASP A 124 -22.23 8.76 -3.51
N THR A 125 -21.32 7.81 -3.29
CA THR A 125 -21.68 6.41 -3.08
C THR A 125 -22.06 6.20 -1.61
N SER A 126 -23.01 6.96 -1.09
CA SER A 126 -23.50 6.82 0.28
C SER A 126 -24.40 5.59 0.37
N TRP A 127 -23.86 4.48 0.87
CA TRP A 127 -24.65 3.30 1.20
C TRP A 127 -25.33 3.51 2.55
N ASN A 128 -26.67 3.50 2.59
CA ASN A 128 -27.43 3.66 3.84
C ASN A 128 -27.12 2.57 4.89
N ILE A 129 -26.61 1.41 4.47
CA ILE A 129 -26.28 0.28 5.35
C ILE A 129 -25.13 0.60 6.33
N PHE A 130 -24.23 1.51 5.97
CA PHE A 130 -23.03 1.84 6.75
C PHE A 130 -23.17 3.12 7.58
N GLN A 131 -24.37 3.70 7.68
CA GLN A 131 -24.59 4.95 8.43
C GLN A 131 -24.19 4.83 9.90
N ASP A 132 -24.49 3.70 10.55
CA ASP A 132 -24.15 3.44 11.96
C ASP A 132 -22.65 3.33 12.21
N LEU A 133 -21.85 3.12 11.16
CA LEU A 133 -20.39 2.98 11.24
C LEU A 133 -19.65 4.32 11.02
N ARG A 134 -20.38 5.41 10.73
CA ARG A 134 -19.85 6.78 10.52
C ARG A 134 -19.55 7.49 11.83
N ASN A 135 -18.75 6.84 12.69
CA ASN A 135 -18.23 7.41 13.92
C ASN A 135 -16.69 7.45 13.85
N ASP A 136 -16.07 8.47 14.42
CA ASP A 136 -14.61 8.60 14.46
C ASP A 136 -13.94 7.46 15.23
N TYR A 137 -14.61 6.96 16.29
CA TYR A 137 -14.15 5.77 17.02
C TYR A 137 -14.09 4.54 16.10
N THR A 138 -15.20 4.24 15.43
CA THR A 138 -15.30 3.11 14.49
C THR A 138 -14.34 3.29 13.31
N LYS A 139 -14.20 4.49 12.77
CA LYS A 139 -13.24 4.79 11.71
C LYS A 139 -11.82 4.44 12.12
N ARG A 140 -11.43 4.80 13.34
CA ARG A 140 -10.11 4.51 13.88
C ARG A 140 -9.86 3.01 14.05
N ASP A 141 -10.86 2.27 14.55
CA ASP A 141 -10.81 0.82 14.66
C ASP A 141 -10.62 0.16 13.29
N TYR A 142 -11.39 0.57 12.27
CA TYR A 142 -11.26 0.03 10.92
C TYR A 142 -9.93 0.41 10.24
N VAL A 143 -9.41 1.62 10.50
CA VAL A 143 -8.06 2.00 10.07
C VAL A 143 -7.00 1.10 10.71
N THR A 144 -7.20 0.71 11.96
CA THR A 144 -6.31 -0.22 12.69
C THR A 144 -6.39 -1.63 12.08
N TYR A 145 -7.59 -2.12 11.79
CA TYR A 145 -7.79 -3.41 11.11
C TYR A 145 -7.14 -3.42 9.72
N GLY A 146 -7.33 -2.33 8.96
CA GLY A 146 -6.72 -2.13 7.66
C GLY A 146 -5.20 -2.05 7.71
N ALA A 147 -4.63 -1.36 8.70
CA ALA A 147 -3.19 -1.33 8.92
C ALA A 147 -2.64 -2.75 9.19
N ALA A 148 -3.29 -3.51 10.06
CA ALA A 148 -2.87 -4.87 10.42
C ALA A 148 -2.92 -5.81 9.21
N ALA A 149 -3.98 -5.70 8.40
CA ALA A 149 -4.11 -6.40 7.13
C ALA A 149 -3.02 -5.99 6.13
N GLY A 150 -2.70 -4.69 6.02
CA GLY A 150 -1.63 -4.20 5.17
C GLY A 150 -0.26 -4.76 5.54
N VAL A 151 0.06 -4.81 6.83
CA VAL A 151 1.31 -5.44 7.33
C VAL A 151 1.29 -6.95 7.06
N ALA A 152 0.17 -7.63 7.29
CA ALA A 152 0.04 -9.05 7.01
C ALA A 152 0.24 -9.37 5.52
N ALA A 153 -0.32 -8.56 4.62
CA ALA A 153 -0.13 -8.67 3.17
C ALA A 153 1.32 -8.41 2.74
N ALA A 154 1.97 -7.43 3.38
CA ALA A 154 3.35 -7.03 3.12
C ALA A 154 4.37 -8.12 3.52
N PHE A 155 4.30 -8.58 4.77
CA PHE A 155 5.32 -9.44 5.38
C PHE A 155 4.92 -10.91 5.49
N ARG A 156 3.73 -11.29 5.04
CA ARG A 156 3.18 -12.65 5.17
C ARG A 156 3.11 -13.15 6.61
N ALA A 157 2.97 -12.23 7.57
CA ALA A 157 3.03 -12.50 8.99
C ALA A 157 1.79 -11.91 9.71
N PRO A 158 0.70 -12.67 9.89
CA PRO A 158 -0.52 -12.14 10.48
C PRO A 158 -0.34 -11.72 11.95
N ILE A 159 0.43 -12.49 12.73
CA ILE A 159 0.76 -12.14 14.12
C ILE A 159 1.63 -10.88 14.17
N GLY A 160 2.63 -10.80 13.28
CA GLY A 160 3.49 -9.62 13.15
C GLY A 160 2.70 -8.36 12.80
N GLY A 161 1.68 -8.46 11.94
CA GLY A 161 0.82 -7.33 11.59
C GLY A 161 0.01 -6.78 12.76
N ILE A 162 -0.45 -7.64 13.65
CA ILE A 162 -1.21 -7.21 14.84
C ILE A 162 -0.27 -6.62 15.87
N LEU A 163 0.91 -7.24 16.09
CA LEU A 163 1.90 -6.69 17.00
C LEU A 163 2.42 -5.32 16.52
N PHE A 164 2.65 -5.17 15.22
CA PHE A 164 2.99 -3.88 14.64
C PHE A 164 1.90 -2.84 14.88
N THR A 165 0.63 -3.17 14.65
CA THR A 165 -0.47 -2.22 14.90
C THR A 165 -0.76 -1.96 16.38
N LEU A 166 -0.44 -2.91 17.24
CA LEU A 166 -0.45 -2.74 18.70
C LEU A 166 0.64 -1.76 19.16
N GLU A 167 1.87 -1.95 18.68
CA GLU A 167 3.04 -1.18 19.09
C GLU A 167 3.06 0.22 18.48
N GLU A 168 2.78 0.31 17.18
CA GLU A 168 2.94 1.54 16.39
C GLU A 168 1.62 2.29 16.19
N GLY A 169 0.48 1.64 16.42
CA GLY A 169 -0.83 2.12 16.00
C GLY A 169 -1.60 2.87 17.08
N ALA A 170 -2.06 2.23 18.16
CA ALA A 170 -3.12 2.83 18.98
C ALA A 170 -2.69 3.22 20.40
N SER A 171 -2.96 4.48 20.79
CA SER A 171 -2.92 4.89 22.21
C SER A 171 -4.10 4.33 23.01
N PHE A 172 -5.17 3.85 22.35
CA PHE A 172 -6.27 3.16 23.01
C PHE A 172 -6.58 1.88 22.28
N TRP A 173 -6.53 0.78 23.01
CA TRP A 173 -6.63 -0.56 22.46
C TRP A 173 -7.55 -1.42 23.30
N SER A 174 -8.42 -2.20 22.65
CA SER A 174 -9.33 -3.14 23.32
C SER A 174 -9.03 -4.58 22.90
N VAL A 175 -9.38 -5.55 23.75
CA VAL A 175 -9.25 -6.98 23.42
C VAL A 175 -10.07 -7.34 22.16
N GLN A 176 -11.21 -6.66 21.96
CA GLN A 176 -12.05 -6.85 20.78
C GLN A 176 -11.36 -6.33 19.50
N THR A 177 -10.64 -5.21 19.59
CA THR A 177 -9.82 -4.69 18.50
C THR A 177 -8.73 -5.69 18.13
N THR A 178 -8.06 -6.32 19.10
CA THR A 178 -7.07 -7.39 18.83
C THR A 178 -7.66 -8.53 18.01
N PHE A 179 -8.79 -9.08 18.46
CA PHE A 179 -9.38 -10.25 17.83
C PHE A 179 -9.83 -9.93 16.40
N ARG A 180 -10.46 -8.76 16.19
CA ARG A 180 -10.89 -8.31 14.86
C ARG A 180 -9.73 -8.03 13.92
N SER A 181 -8.66 -7.37 14.40
CA SER A 181 -7.41 -7.19 13.64
C SER A 181 -6.80 -8.53 13.26
N PHE A 182 -6.79 -9.50 14.17
CA PHE A 182 -6.26 -10.84 13.91
C PHE A 182 -7.02 -11.55 12.80
N MET A 183 -8.35 -11.56 12.87
CA MET A 183 -9.17 -12.17 11.82
C MET A 183 -8.95 -11.49 10.47
N CYS A 184 -8.84 -10.16 10.43
CA CYS A 184 -8.57 -9.41 9.21
C CYS A 184 -7.20 -9.76 8.61
N ALA A 185 -6.16 -9.85 9.44
CA ALA A 185 -4.81 -10.24 9.04
C ALA A 185 -4.76 -11.68 8.50
N VAL A 186 -5.43 -12.63 9.16
CA VAL A 186 -5.50 -14.04 8.71
C VAL A 186 -6.25 -14.15 7.38
N VAL A 187 -7.41 -13.51 7.24
CA VAL A 187 -8.18 -13.53 5.97
C VAL A 187 -7.38 -12.92 4.83
N THR A 188 -6.66 -11.82 5.09
CA THR A 188 -5.79 -11.20 4.11
C THR A 188 -4.69 -12.15 3.67
N GLN A 189 -4.04 -12.84 4.62
CA GLN A 189 -3.00 -13.80 4.32
C GLN A 189 -3.52 -15.01 3.52
N LEU A 190 -4.70 -15.53 3.87
CA LEU A 190 -5.36 -16.60 3.12
C LEU A 190 -5.67 -16.16 1.69
N THR A 191 -6.16 -14.93 1.52
CA THR A 191 -6.50 -14.38 0.21
C THR A 191 -5.25 -14.20 -0.65
N VAL A 192 -4.16 -13.67 -0.09
CA VAL A 192 -2.87 -13.58 -0.77
C VAL A 192 -2.34 -14.96 -1.14
N GLY A 193 -2.48 -15.96 -0.27
CA GLY A 193 -2.07 -17.34 -0.54
C GLY A 193 -2.87 -18.01 -1.65
N ILE A 194 -4.19 -17.74 -1.73
CA ILE A 194 -5.06 -18.30 -2.77
C ILE A 194 -4.79 -17.64 -4.13
N ILE A 195 -4.60 -16.32 -4.17
CA ILE A 195 -4.39 -15.56 -5.41
C ILE A 195 -2.96 -15.78 -5.95
N PHE A 196 -1.97 -15.89 -5.06
CA PHE A 196 -0.55 -16.03 -5.42
C PHE A 196 0.06 -17.29 -4.79
N PRO A 197 -0.31 -18.49 -5.29
CA PRO A 197 0.15 -19.76 -4.72
C PRO A 197 1.66 -19.98 -4.88
N GLU A 198 2.28 -19.50 -5.97
CA GLU A 198 3.72 -19.65 -6.24
C GLU A 198 4.61 -18.89 -5.24
N GLN A 199 4.11 -17.79 -4.68
CA GLN A 199 4.84 -17.04 -3.66
C GLN A 199 4.74 -17.70 -2.27
N ALA A 200 3.78 -18.61 -2.04
CA ALA A 200 3.64 -19.34 -0.78
C ALA A 200 4.65 -20.48 -0.63
N THR A 201 5.07 -21.10 -1.74
CA THR A 201 6.06 -22.19 -1.75
C THR A 201 7.50 -21.67 -1.63
N SER A 202 7.80 -20.48 -2.17
CA SER A 202 9.13 -19.85 -2.06
C SER A 202 9.55 -19.52 -0.62
N SER A 203 8.60 -19.19 0.26
CA SER A 203 8.87 -18.94 1.69
C SER A 203 9.03 -20.19 2.55
N ALA A 204 8.60 -21.37 2.07
CA ALA A 204 8.75 -22.64 2.78
C ALA A 204 10.08 -23.36 2.45
N GLY A 205 10.82 -22.87 1.46
CA GLY A 205 12.11 -23.41 1.02
C GLY A 205 13.33 -22.60 1.45
N ARG A 206 13.19 -21.68 2.41
CA ARG A 206 14.31 -20.97 3.07
C ARG A 206 14.35 -21.33 4.55
#